data_AF-A0A3A9KEI5-F1
#
_entry.id   AF-A0A3A9KEI5-F1
#
_cell.length_a   1.000
_cell.length_b   1.000
_cell.length_c   1.000
_cell.angle_alpha   90.00
_cell.angle_beta   90.00
_cell.angle_gamma   90.00
#
_symmetry.space_group_name_H-M   'P 1'
#
loop_
_entity.id
_entity.type
_entity.pdbx_description
1 polymer ?
#
loop_
_entity_poly.entity_id
_entity_poly.type
_entity_poly.pdbx_seq_one_letter_code
_entity_poly.pdbx_strand_id
1 'polypeptide(L)'
;MKKQIHHDVYIGLAMLFVSLVALINTLPMPRNAAQFPELMIVILIAFSLWITYQGIKKTQLINSGKAKKDDIISFEKTKMPLISFVIVVIYTMLIEVLGFFASTTLFVAAFMYFYKIRDLKKIIITLVGLNAFIYFLFVIQLNVPLPKGILF
;
A
#
# COMPACT_ATOMS: atom_id res chain seq x y z
N MET A 1 -9.51 -30.61 -16.62
CA MET A 1 -9.21 -29.14 -16.63
C MET A 1 -8.80 -28.74 -15.22
N LYS A 2 -7.60 -28.16 -15.01
CA LYS A 2 -7.18 -27.69 -13.68
C LYS A 2 -8.07 -26.52 -13.26
N LYS A 3 -8.77 -26.62 -12.13
CA LYS A 3 -9.56 -25.52 -11.56
C LYS A 3 -8.62 -24.35 -11.27
N GLN A 4 -8.88 -23.20 -11.87
CA GLN A 4 -8.14 -21.98 -11.58
C GLN A 4 -8.88 -21.22 -10.49
N ILE A 5 -8.21 -20.92 -9.38
CA ILE A 5 -8.74 -20.13 -8.25
C ILE A 5 -8.20 -18.71 -8.39
N HIS A 6 -9.09 -17.72 -8.27
CA HIS A 6 -8.73 -16.30 -8.36
C HIS A 6 -7.91 -15.86 -7.13
N HIS A 7 -6.89 -15.02 -7.35
CA HIS A 7 -5.96 -14.56 -6.30
C HIS A 7 -6.66 -13.87 -5.12
N ASP A 8 -7.74 -13.13 -5.37
CA ASP A 8 -8.60 -12.51 -4.34
C ASP A 8 -9.05 -13.50 -3.25
N VAL A 9 -9.24 -14.79 -3.58
CA VAL A 9 -9.60 -15.80 -2.57
C VAL A 9 -8.44 -16.02 -1.60
N TYR A 10 -7.22 -16.17 -2.12
CA TYR A 10 -6.03 -16.36 -1.29
C TYR A 10 -5.72 -15.09 -0.47
N ILE A 11 -5.85 -13.90 -1.06
CA ILE A 11 -5.65 -12.63 -0.37
C ILE A 11 -6.68 -12.46 0.74
N GLY A 12 -7.96 -12.70 0.44
CA GLY A 12 -9.04 -12.61 1.42
C GLY A 12 -8.92 -13.63 2.55
N LEU A 13 -8.46 -14.85 2.28
CA LEU A 13 -8.18 -15.83 3.34
C LEU A 13 -6.97 -15.44 4.20
N ALA A 14 -5.90 -14.95 3.59
CA ALA A 14 -4.71 -14.49 4.31
C ALA A 14 -5.03 -13.29 5.21
N MET A 15 -5.79 -12.30 4.70
CA MET A 15 -6.24 -11.15 5.48
C MET A 15 -7.16 -11.56 6.63
N LEU A 16 -8.03 -12.57 6.43
CA LEU A 16 -8.92 -13.08 7.46
C LEU A 16 -8.09 -13.75 8.57
N PHE A 17 -7.11 -14.56 8.19
CA PHE A 17 -6.17 -15.16 9.13
C PHE A 17 -5.41 -14.12 9.96
N VAL A 18 -4.82 -13.10 9.31
CA VAL A 18 -4.13 -12.00 10.00
C VAL A 18 -5.07 -11.26 10.96
N SER A 19 -6.32 -11.03 10.55
CA SER A 19 -7.31 -10.35 11.39
C SER A 19 -7.69 -11.18 12.63
N LEU A 20 -7.80 -12.50 12.49
CA LEU A 20 -8.03 -13.40 13.63
C LEU A 20 -6.84 -13.41 14.60
N VAL A 21 -5.61 -13.44 14.08
CA VAL A 21 -4.41 -13.34 14.92
C VAL A 21 -4.36 -11.98 15.64
N ALA A 22 -4.69 -10.89 14.95
CA ALA A 22 -4.77 -9.56 15.55
C ALA A 22 -5.82 -9.51 16.67
N LEU A 23 -6.98 -10.17 16.50
CA LEU A 23 -8.01 -10.26 17.54
C LEU A 23 -7.54 -11.01 18.78
N ILE A 24 -6.72 -12.05 18.63
CA ILE A 24 -6.11 -12.74 19.78
C ILE A 24 -5.18 -11.80 20.56
N ASN A 25 -4.47 -10.92 19.85
CA ASN A 25 -3.58 -9.93 20.47
C ASN A 25 -4.34 -8.81 21.21
N THR A 26 -5.64 -8.60 20.96
CA THR A 26 -6.44 -7.63 21.72
C THR A 26 -6.98 -8.20 23.03
N LEU A 27 -7.02 -9.52 23.22
CA LEU A 27 -7.50 -10.16 24.46
C LEU A 27 -6.76 -9.72 25.74
N PRO A 28 -5.41 -9.61 25.77
CA PRO A 28 -4.71 -9.14 26.96
C PRO A 28 -4.80 -7.62 27.19
N MET A 29 -5.38 -6.85 26.27
CA MET A 29 -5.43 -5.40 26.36
C MET A 29 -6.52 -4.92 27.34
N PRO A 30 -6.28 -3.84 28.10
CA PRO A 30 -7.34 -3.18 28.86
C PRO A 30 -8.46 -2.72 27.94
N ARG A 31 -9.72 -2.84 28.39
CA ARG A 31 -10.91 -2.61 27.55
C ARG A 31 -10.90 -1.26 26.82
N ASN A 32 -10.47 -0.20 27.49
CA ASN A 32 -10.41 1.14 26.91
C ASN A 32 -9.36 1.28 25.79
N ALA A 33 -8.26 0.54 25.86
CA ALA A 33 -7.22 0.54 24.83
C ALA A 33 -7.58 -0.41 23.66
N ALA A 34 -8.34 -1.47 23.93
CA ALA A 34 -8.73 -2.46 22.94
C ALA A 34 -9.84 -1.99 21.97
N GLN A 35 -10.66 -1.02 22.37
CA GLN A 35 -11.83 -0.56 21.60
C GLN A 35 -11.50 -0.14 20.16
N PHE A 36 -10.45 0.66 19.98
CA PHE A 36 -10.07 1.14 18.65
C PHE A 36 -9.51 0.00 17.77
N PRO A 37 -8.52 -0.80 18.23
CA PRO A 37 -8.07 -2.00 17.51
C PRO A 37 -9.22 -2.97 17.17
N GLU A 38 -10.10 -3.28 18.12
CA GLU A 38 -11.23 -4.19 17.91
C GLU A 38 -12.16 -3.70 16.79
N LEU A 39 -12.52 -2.40 16.80
CA LEU A 39 -13.35 -1.80 15.74
C LEU A 39 -12.68 -1.94 14.36
N MET A 40 -11.39 -1.63 14.26
CA MET A 40 -10.63 -1.76 13.03
C MET A 40 -10.55 -3.21 12.55
N ILE A 41 -10.34 -4.16 13.47
CA ILE A 41 -10.28 -5.60 13.16
C ILE A 41 -11.63 -6.10 12.66
N VAL A 42 -12.75 -5.69 13.27
CA VAL A 42 -14.10 -6.07 12.80
C VAL A 42 -14.34 -5.59 11.36
N ILE A 43 -13.97 -4.34 11.06
CA ILE A 43 -14.08 -3.79 9.70
C ILE A 43 -13.19 -4.58 8.73
N LEU A 44 -11.95 -4.90 9.13
CA LEU A 44 -11.03 -5.71 8.33
C LEU A 44 -11.60 -7.11 8.05
N ILE A 45 -12.17 -7.79 9.04
CA ILE A 45 -12.84 -9.10 8.86
C ILE A 45 -13.98 -8.97 7.85
N ALA A 46 -14.82 -7.94 7.97
CA ALA A 46 -15.93 -7.72 7.03
C ALA A 46 -15.45 -7.54 5.59
N PHE A 47 -14.43 -6.72 5.35
CA PHE A 47 -13.85 -6.54 4.02
C PHE A 47 -13.12 -7.80 3.52
N SER A 48 -12.47 -8.54 4.41
CA SER A 48 -11.81 -9.79 4.06
C SER A 48 -12.79 -10.85 3.56
N LEU A 49 -13.93 -10.98 4.25
CA LEU A 49 -15.03 -11.85 3.82
C LEU A 49 -15.63 -11.40 2.49
N TRP A 50 -15.81 -10.10 2.31
CA TRP A 50 -16.32 -9.51 1.06
C TRP A 50 -15.38 -9.79 -0.14
N ILE A 51 -14.07 -9.60 0.04
CA ILE A 51 -13.04 -9.90 -0.97
C ILE A 51 -13.04 -11.39 -1.30
N THR A 52 -13.09 -12.25 -0.27
CA THR A 52 -13.13 -13.72 -0.45
C THR A 52 -14.37 -14.14 -1.25
N TYR A 53 -15.54 -13.60 -0.89
CA TYR A 53 -16.80 -13.85 -1.60
C TYR A 53 -16.71 -13.43 -3.08
N GLN A 54 -16.21 -12.22 -3.36
CA GLN A 54 -15.99 -11.77 -4.73
C GLN A 54 -15.00 -12.66 -5.48
N GLY A 55 -13.91 -13.07 -4.83
CA GLY A 55 -12.91 -13.97 -5.38
C GLY A 55 -13.50 -15.34 -5.75
N ILE A 56 -14.39 -15.89 -4.92
CA ILE A 56 -15.10 -17.15 -5.20
C ILE A 56 -16.02 -16.97 -6.41
N LYS A 57 -16.78 -15.87 -6.48
CA LYS A 57 -17.65 -15.56 -7.62
C LYS A 57 -16.84 -15.43 -8.92
N LYS A 58 -15.70 -14.75 -8.91
CA LYS A 58 -14.77 -14.65 -10.05
C LYS A 58 -14.19 -16.02 -10.42
N THR A 59 -13.82 -16.84 -9.44
CA THR A 59 -13.34 -18.21 -9.63
C THR A 59 -14.39 -19.09 -10.34
N GLN A 60 -15.66 -18.98 -9.97
CA GLN A 60 -16.76 -19.71 -10.61
C GLN A 60 -16.97 -19.24 -12.07
N LEU A 61 -16.86 -17.94 -12.33
CA LEU A 61 -16.95 -17.39 -13.70
C LEU A 61 -15.81 -17.87 -14.61
N ILE A 62 -14.58 -17.93 -14.08
CA ILE A 62 -13.39 -18.46 -14.78
C ILE A 62 -13.57 -19.94 -15.12
N ASN A 63 -13.98 -20.75 -14.14
CA ASN A 63 -14.16 -22.19 -14.35
C ASN A 63 -15.39 -22.54 -15.21
N SER A 64 -16.38 -21.63 -15.33
CA SER A 64 -17.55 -21.80 -16.21
C SER A 64 -17.30 -21.39 -17.67
N GLY A 65 -16.07 -21.01 -18.04
CA GLY A 65 -15.71 -20.59 -19.39
C GLY A 65 -16.33 -19.25 -19.85
N LYS A 66 -16.99 -18.51 -18.95
CA LYS A 66 -17.60 -17.20 -19.20
C LYS A 66 -16.70 -16.02 -18.82
N ALA A 67 -15.51 -16.28 -18.27
CA ALA A 67 -14.59 -15.21 -17.88
C ALA A 67 -14.00 -14.52 -19.11
N LYS A 68 -13.94 -13.19 -19.05
CA LYS A 68 -13.22 -12.39 -20.03
C LYS A 68 -11.72 -12.59 -19.81
N LYS A 69 -10.93 -12.59 -20.88
CA LYS A 69 -9.44 -12.72 -20.83
C LYS A 69 -8.77 -11.70 -19.89
N ASP A 70 -9.44 -10.59 -19.57
CA ASP A 70 -8.95 -9.58 -18.63
C ASP A 70 -9.07 -9.95 -17.14
N ASP A 71 -9.91 -10.94 -16.79
CA ASP A 71 -10.13 -11.38 -15.40
C ASP A 71 -9.03 -12.33 -14.90
N ILE A 72 -8.16 -12.80 -15.80
CA ILE A 72 -7.00 -13.62 -15.45
C ILE A 72 -5.82 -12.68 -15.37
N ILE A 73 -5.45 -12.28 -14.16
CA ILE A 73 -4.27 -11.45 -13.91
C ILE A 73 -3.03 -12.22 -14.41
N SER A 74 -2.50 -11.80 -15.57
CA SER A 74 -1.20 -12.23 -16.05
C SER A 74 -0.12 -11.70 -15.11
N PHE A 75 0.93 -12.49 -14.87
CA PHE A 75 2.10 -12.11 -14.06
C PHE A 75 2.72 -10.77 -14.51
N GLU A 76 2.52 -10.40 -15.78
CA GLU A 76 2.90 -9.10 -16.34
C GLU A 76 2.15 -7.92 -15.70
N LYS A 77 0.86 -8.06 -15.33
CA LYS A 77 0.08 -7.01 -14.65
C LYS A 77 0.55 -6.81 -13.19
N THR A 78 1.05 -7.85 -12.53
CA THR A 78 1.56 -7.79 -11.14
C THR A 78 2.99 -7.27 -11.03
N LYS A 79 3.76 -7.30 -12.13
CA LYS A 79 5.14 -6.81 -12.16
C LYS A 79 5.25 -5.32 -11.85
N MET A 80 4.33 -4.50 -12.35
CA MET A 80 4.36 -3.04 -12.13
C MET A 80 4.16 -2.67 -10.65
N PRO A 81 3.13 -3.18 -9.94
CA PRO A 81 2.99 -2.97 -8.49
C PRO A 81 4.19 -3.47 -7.68
N LEU A 82 4.77 -4.62 -8.04
CA LEU A 82 5.92 -5.17 -7.33
C LEU A 82 7.15 -4.26 -7.45
N ILE A 83 7.40 -3.70 -8.64
CA ILE A 83 8.49 -2.73 -8.84
C ILE A 83 8.23 -1.47 -8.01
N SER A 84 7.01 -0.94 -8.02
CA SER A 84 6.65 0.21 -7.19
C SER A 84 6.88 -0.05 -5.70
N PHE A 85 6.56 -1.26 -5.22
CA PHE A 85 6.83 -1.67 -3.84
C PHE A 85 8.33 -1.65 -3.52
N VAL A 86 9.17 -2.21 -4.40
CA VAL A 86 10.63 -2.19 -4.23
C VAL A 86 11.16 -0.76 -4.19
N ILE A 87 10.65 0.15 -5.03
CA ILE A 87 11.03 1.57 -5.00
C ILE A 87 10.69 2.22 -3.66
N VAL A 88 9.54 1.89 -3.06
CA VAL A 88 9.14 2.39 -1.73
C VAL A 88 10.06 1.85 -0.64
N VAL A 89 10.44 0.58 -0.68
CA VAL A 89 11.40 -0.01 0.28
C VAL A 89 12.75 0.72 0.21
N ILE A 90 13.25 0.96 -1.00
CA ILE A 90 14.48 1.73 -1.22
C ILE A 90 14.34 3.16 -0.65
N TYR A 91 13.19 3.81 -0.87
CA TYR A 91 12.91 5.12 -0.30
C TYR A 91 13.01 5.12 1.23
N THR A 92 12.40 4.14 1.91
CA THR A 92 12.48 4.04 3.38
C THR A 92 13.92 3.92 3.87
N MET A 93 14.76 3.11 3.20
CA MET A 93 16.18 2.99 3.53
C MET A 93 16.94 4.31 3.29
N LEU A 94 16.59 5.04 2.24
CA LEU A 94 17.22 6.33 1.94
C LEU A 94 16.89 7.39 2.99
N ILE A 95 15.72 7.34 3.65
CA ILE A 95 15.36 8.32 4.70
C ILE A 95 16.38 8.31 5.83
N GLU A 96 16.88 7.14 6.22
CA GLU A 96 17.89 7.02 7.29
C GLU A 96 19.23 7.66 6.91
N VAL A 97 19.56 7.69 5.61
CA VAL A 97 20.85 8.18 5.10
C VAL A 97 20.76 9.65 4.65
N LEU A 98 19.80 9.98 3.80
CA LEU A 98 19.66 11.29 3.17
C LEU A 98 18.68 12.21 3.90
N GLY A 99 17.88 11.67 4.83
CA GLY A 99 16.83 12.41 5.51
C GLY A 99 15.55 12.48 4.69
N PHE A 100 14.49 12.98 5.31
CA PHE A 100 13.14 12.91 4.76
C PHE A 100 12.98 13.69 3.44
N PHE A 101 13.36 14.97 3.40
CA PHE A 101 13.11 15.84 2.23
C PHE A 101 13.95 15.44 1.00
N ALA A 102 15.22 15.11 1.19
CA ALA A 102 16.08 14.65 0.09
C ALA A 102 15.61 13.30 -0.47
N SER A 103 15.30 12.35 0.42
CA SER A 103 14.78 11.03 0.01
C SER A 103 13.44 11.13 -0.69
N THR A 104 12.53 11.97 -0.19
CA THR A 104 11.21 12.19 -0.80
C THR A 104 11.35 12.82 -2.18
N THR A 105 12.25 13.79 -2.33
CA THR A 105 12.52 14.43 -3.62
C THR A 105 13.04 13.43 -4.64
N LEU A 106 14.03 12.60 -4.26
CA LEU A 106 14.58 11.57 -5.13
C LEU A 106 13.53 10.51 -5.48
N PHE A 107 12.76 10.06 -4.48
CA PHE A 107 11.68 9.10 -4.66
C PHE A 107 10.64 9.61 -5.64
N VAL A 108 10.10 10.81 -5.43
CA VAL A 108 9.04 11.37 -6.30
C VAL A 108 9.56 11.60 -7.72
N ALA A 109 10.79 12.10 -7.88
CA ALA A 109 11.39 12.26 -9.20
C ALA A 109 11.55 10.91 -9.93
N ALA A 110 12.08 9.90 -9.24
CA ALA A 110 12.26 8.55 -9.78
C ALA A 110 10.90 7.91 -10.12
N PHE A 111 9.89 8.08 -9.26
CA PHE A 111 8.55 7.54 -9.46
C PHE A 111 7.85 8.20 -10.65
N MET A 112 7.92 9.53 -10.77
CA MET A 112 7.37 10.25 -11.92
C MET A 112 8.04 9.80 -13.24
N TYR A 113 9.36 9.61 -13.23
CA TYR A 113 10.08 9.11 -14.39
C TYR A 113 9.70 7.66 -14.74
N PHE A 114 9.53 6.79 -13.73
CA PHE A 114 9.08 5.41 -13.90
C PHE A 114 7.69 5.34 -14.55
N TYR A 115 6.78 6.23 -14.16
CA TYR A 115 5.45 6.38 -14.77
C TYR A 115 5.45 7.20 -16.07
N LYS A 116 6.62 7.46 -16.65
CA LYS A 116 6.83 8.17 -17.94
C LYS A 116 6.33 9.63 -17.95
N ILE A 117 6.21 10.26 -16.79
CA ILE A 117 5.99 11.71 -16.70
C ILE A 117 7.34 12.38 -16.93
N ARG A 118 7.55 12.94 -18.12
CA ARG A 118 8.82 13.58 -18.53
C ARG A 118 8.75 15.10 -18.65
N ASP A 119 7.60 15.68 -18.33
CA ASP A 119 7.43 17.12 -18.35
C ASP A 119 8.15 17.73 -17.14
N LEU A 120 9.28 18.39 -17.40
CA LEU A 120 10.12 19.01 -16.37
C LEU A 120 9.34 20.04 -15.54
N LYS A 121 8.39 20.77 -16.13
CA LYS A 121 7.57 21.74 -15.38
C LYS A 121 6.72 21.01 -14.35
N LYS A 122 6.08 19.90 -14.74
CA LYS A 122 5.27 19.08 -13.82
C LYS A 122 6.14 18.49 -12.71
N ILE A 123 7.32 17.96 -13.05
CA ILE A 123 8.25 17.40 -12.07
C ILE A 123 8.65 18.47 -11.06
N ILE A 124 9.13 19.63 -11.50
CA ILE A 124 9.58 20.70 -10.60
C ILE A 124 8.44 21.22 -9.72
N ILE A 125 7.26 21.47 -10.30
CA ILE A 125 6.09 21.94 -9.54
C ILE A 125 5.69 20.91 -8.47
N THR A 126 5.66 19.61 -8.82
CA THR A 126 5.32 18.56 -7.86
C THR A 126 6.38 18.45 -6.75
N LEU A 127 7.67 18.47 -7.09
CA LEU A 127 8.75 18.38 -6.10
C LEU A 127 8.74 19.57 -5.14
N VAL A 128 8.68 20.79 -5.66
CA VAL A 128 8.68 22.01 -4.83
C VAL A 128 7.39 22.09 -4.03
N GLY A 129 6.24 21.89 -4.67
CA GLY A 129 4.94 21.99 -4.02
C GLY A 129 4.75 20.97 -2.90
N LEU A 130 5.12 19.71 -3.12
CA LEU A 130 5.01 18.66 -2.11
C LEU A 130 5.93 18.93 -0.91
N ASN A 131 7.21 19.21 -1.16
CA ASN A 131 8.17 19.48 -0.07
C ASN A 131 7.79 20.75 0.71
N ALA A 132 7.38 21.83 0.02
CA ALA A 132 6.93 23.06 0.66
C ALA A 132 5.67 22.84 1.52
N PHE A 133 4.70 22.09 1.00
CA PHE A 133 3.49 21.75 1.73
C PHE A 133 3.78 20.92 2.98
N ILE A 134 4.60 19.86 2.85
CA ILE A 134 4.99 19.01 3.98
C ILE A 134 5.78 19.83 5.01
N TYR A 135 6.71 20.68 4.57
CA TYR A 135 7.47 21.54 5.47
C TYR A 135 6.55 22.49 6.25
N PHE A 136 5.63 23.17 5.56
CA PHE A 136 4.68 24.06 6.20
C PHE A 136 3.80 23.32 7.21
N LEU A 137 3.23 22.17 6.82
CA LEU A 137 2.33 21.42 7.69
C LEU A 137 3.06 20.79 8.88
N PHE A 138 4.16 20.08 8.66
CA PHE A 138 4.80 19.29 9.71
C PHE A 138 5.82 20.09 10.52
N VAL A 139 6.66 20.90 9.87
CA VAL A 139 7.73 21.62 10.56
C VAL A 139 7.20 22.91 11.19
N ILE A 140 6.44 23.71 10.46
CA ILE A 140 5.94 25.00 10.97
C ILE A 140 4.67 24.80 11.81
N GLN A 141 3.63 24.19 11.24
CA GLN A 141 2.32 24.13 11.89
C GLN A 141 2.27 23.10 13.02
N LEU A 142 2.85 21.92 12.83
CA LEU A 142 2.81 20.82 13.82
C LEU A 142 4.08 20.70 14.68
N ASN A 143 5.16 21.43 14.36
CA ASN A 143 6.46 21.35 15.06
C ASN A 143 7.02 19.92 15.22
N VAL A 144 6.75 19.05 14.24
CA VAL A 144 7.24 17.67 14.22
C VAL A 144 8.64 17.63 13.60
N PRO A 145 9.66 17.13 14.32
CA PRO A 145 10.98 16.95 13.75
C PRO A 145 10.95 15.80 12.75
N LEU A 146 11.33 16.08 11.51
CA LEU A 146 11.51 15.07 10.47
C LEU A 146 12.98 14.61 10.45
N PRO A 147 13.26 13.34 10.06
CA PRO A 147 14.62 12.82 9.96
C PRO A 147 15.52 13.74 9.13
N LYS A 148 16.51 14.32 9.80
CA LYS A 148 17.60 15.09 9.23
C LYS A 148 18.68 14.09 8.84
N GLY A 149 18.97 14.00 7.55
CA GLY A 149 19.93 13.04 7.05
C GLY A 149 21.35 13.56 7.20
N ILE A 150 22.28 12.89 6.51
CA ILE A 150 23.66 13.35 6.41
C ILE A 150 23.75 14.70 5.69
N LEU A 151 22.76 15.03 4.86
CA LEU A 151 22.81 16.22 4.03
C LEU A 151 22.48 17.50 4.82
N PHE A 152 21.59 17.47 5.83
CA PHE A 152 21.21 18.61 6.70
C PHE A 152 20.27 18.16 7.82
#